data_AF-A0A4Q3V453-F1
#
_entry.id   AF-A0A4Q3V453-F1
#
_cell.length_a   1.000
_cell.length_b   1.000
_cell.length_c   1.000
_cell.angle_alpha   90.00
_cell.angle_beta   90.00
_cell.angle_gamma   90.00
#
_symmetry.space_group_name_H-M   'P 1'
#
loop_
_entity.id
_entity.type
_entity.pdbx_description
1 polymer ?
#
loop_
_entity_poly.entity_id
_entity_poly.type
_entity_poly.pdbx_seq_one_letter_code
_entity_poly.pdbx_strand_id
1 'polypeptide(L)'
;ELNIPVYFEPKEFVFNGKRFLIGHGDGLGPGDHGYKAMKKVFRHPLSKWLFGILPPYIGIGIANYFSRKSRAKTGTTDEVFLGEEKEWLIIYCKEILQNEHFDYFIFGHRHLPIEFELNDRSKYINLGDWIKYFSYVELENGIPALKFYEE
;
A
#
# COMPACT_ATOMS: atom_id res chain seq x y z
N GLU A 1 16.08 13.63 14.47
CA GLU A 1 15.20 12.63 13.83
C GLU A 1 14.79 11.58 14.85
N LEU A 2 13.62 10.95 14.68
CA LEU A 2 13.02 10.04 15.67
C LEU A 2 13.62 8.61 15.68
N ASN A 3 14.72 8.35 14.96
CA ASN A 3 15.36 7.03 14.82
C ASN A 3 14.40 5.90 14.41
N ILE A 4 13.40 6.23 13.59
CA ILE A 4 12.41 5.27 13.09
C ILE A 4 12.97 4.66 11.79
N PRO A 5 13.12 3.32 11.70
CA PRO A 5 13.56 2.67 10.48
C PRO A 5 12.54 2.90 9.36
N VAL A 6 13.02 3.24 8.16
CA VAL A 6 12.18 3.50 6.98
C VAL A 6 12.31 2.33 6.00
N TYR A 7 11.19 1.69 5.68
CA TYR A 7 11.10 0.64 4.67
C TYR A 7 10.43 1.20 3.40
N PHE A 8 11.15 1.15 2.27
CA PHE A 8 10.67 1.72 0.99
C PHE A 8 9.86 0.74 0.14
N GLU A 9 10.02 -0.55 0.41
CA GLU A 9 9.41 -1.70 -0.26
C GLU A 9 8.77 -2.61 0.79
N PRO A 10 7.87 -3.54 0.41
CA PRO A 10 7.32 -4.53 1.33
C PRO A 10 8.43 -5.25 2.09
N LYS A 11 8.24 -5.38 3.40
CA LYS A 11 9.21 -5.96 4.31
C LYS A 11 8.64 -7.20 4.95
N GLU A 12 9.43 -8.27 4.92
CA GLU A 12 9.15 -9.48 5.67
C GLU A 12 9.41 -9.27 7.16
N PHE A 13 8.47 -9.78 7.96
CA PHE A 13 8.58 -9.90 9.40
C PHE A 13 8.18 -11.30 9.85
N VAL A 14 8.71 -11.71 11.00
CA VAL A 14 8.28 -12.92 11.69
C VAL A 14 7.78 -12.53 13.06
N PHE A 15 6.49 -12.75 13.31
CA PHE A 15 5.86 -12.52 14.61
C PHE A 15 5.19 -13.81 15.05
N ASN A 16 5.43 -14.25 16.29
CA ASN A 16 4.83 -15.46 16.86
C ASN A 16 5.02 -16.72 15.97
N GLY A 17 6.15 -16.82 15.26
CA GLY A 17 6.44 -17.93 14.34
C GLY A 17 5.67 -17.89 13.01
N LYS A 18 4.94 -16.81 12.73
CA LYS A 18 4.19 -16.57 11.50
C LYS A 18 4.92 -15.56 10.63
N ARG A 19 4.95 -15.79 9.31
CA ARG A 19 5.60 -14.90 8.33
C ARG A 19 4.59 -13.87 7.83
N PHE A 20 4.99 -12.60 7.89
CA PHE A 20 4.20 -11.47 7.44
C PHE A 20 4.94 -10.74 6.33
N LEU A 21 4.22 -10.35 5.28
CA LEU A 21 4.72 -9.37 4.31
C LEU A 21 3.94 -8.07 4.48
N ILE A 22 4.62 -7.01 4.91
CA ILE A 22 3.98 -5.73 5.27
C ILE A 22 4.52 -4.60 4.37
N GLY A 23 3.63 -3.78 3.81
CA GLY A 23 4.05 -2.63 3.00
C GLY A 23 2.91 -1.65 2.69
N HIS A 24 3.20 -0.61 1.91
CA HIS A 24 2.16 0.33 1.49
C HIS A 24 1.21 -0.28 0.44
N GLY A 25 1.74 -0.95 -0.59
CA GLY A 25 0.96 -1.59 -1.65
C GLY A 25 0.96 -0.85 -2.99
N ASP A 26 1.46 0.37 -3.06
CA ASP A 26 1.44 1.19 -4.27
C ASP A 26 2.35 0.65 -5.39
N GLY A 27 1.77 0.42 -6.56
CA GLY A 27 2.52 -0.09 -7.72
C GLY A 27 3.00 -1.54 -7.56
N LEU A 28 2.39 -2.32 -6.67
CA LEU A 28 2.51 -3.79 -6.65
C LEU A 28 1.46 -4.43 -7.57
N GLY A 29 1.65 -5.70 -7.91
CA GLY A 29 0.75 -6.46 -8.80
C GLY A 29 0.86 -6.11 -10.28
N PRO A 30 0.00 -6.66 -11.14
CA PRO A 30 0.05 -6.44 -12.58
C PRO A 30 -0.47 -5.04 -12.99
N GLY A 31 -0.12 -4.59 -14.19
CA GLY A 31 -0.64 -3.35 -14.76
C GLY A 31 -0.02 -2.07 -14.22
N ASP A 32 -0.78 -0.98 -14.26
CA ASP A 32 -0.43 0.40 -13.87
C ASP A 32 0.97 0.88 -14.33
N HIS A 33 1.34 0.54 -15.57
CA HIS A 33 2.66 0.84 -16.10
C HIS A 33 2.99 2.33 -16.10
N GLY A 34 1.98 3.19 -16.30
CA GLY A 34 2.12 4.64 -16.26
C GLY A 34 2.50 5.16 -14.88
N TYR A 35 1.78 4.75 -13.83
CA TYR A 35 2.13 5.10 -12.46
C TYR A 35 3.49 4.54 -12.06
N LYS A 36 3.79 3.28 -12.39
CA LYS A 36 5.07 2.65 -12.06
C LYS A 36 6.25 3.37 -12.74
N ALA A 37 6.09 3.78 -14.00
CA ALA A 37 7.10 4.59 -14.70
C ALA A 37 7.26 5.95 -14.03
N MET A 38 6.16 6.62 -13.69
CA MET A 38 6.17 7.91 -12.98
C MET A 38 6.83 7.80 -11.60
N LYS A 39 6.53 6.75 -10.83
CA LYS A 39 7.16 6.44 -9.53
C LYS A 39 8.66 6.27 -9.67
N LYS A 40 9.15 5.60 -10.72
CA LYS A 40 10.59 5.49 -11.03
C LYS A 40 11.22 6.87 -11.29
N VAL A 41 10.57 7.71 -12.10
CA VAL A 41 11.04 9.07 -12.37
C VAL A 41 11.13 9.88 -11.08
N PHE A 42 10.10 9.87 -10.23
CA PHE A 42 10.11 10.63 -8.97
C PHE A 42 11.11 10.11 -7.93
N ARG A 43 11.37 8.79 -7.91
CA ARG A 43 12.35 8.20 -7.00
C ARG A 43 13.79 8.34 -7.48
N HIS A 44 14.02 8.71 -8.74
CA HIS A 44 15.36 8.85 -9.31
C HIS A 44 16.16 9.97 -8.61
N PRO A 45 17.46 9.76 -8.27
CA PRO A 45 18.27 10.75 -7.56
C PRO A 45 18.35 12.11 -8.27
N LEU A 46 18.45 12.13 -9.60
CA LEU A 46 18.47 13.37 -10.37
C LEU A 46 17.15 14.15 -10.24
N SER A 47 16.01 13.47 -10.28
CA SER A 47 14.71 14.11 -10.13
C SER A 47 14.55 14.72 -8.74
N LYS A 48 14.98 13.99 -7.69
CA LYS A 48 14.99 14.49 -6.31
C LYS A 48 15.90 15.72 -6.17
N TRP A 49 17.08 15.66 -6.78
CA TRP A 49 18.05 16.76 -6.77
C TRP A 49 17.50 18.00 -7.48
N LEU A 50 16.98 17.84 -8.70
CA LEU A 50 16.37 18.93 -9.47
C LEU A 50 15.19 19.56 -8.72
N PHE A 51 14.33 18.72 -8.12
CA PHE A 51 13.21 19.21 -7.33
C PHE A 51 13.68 19.96 -6.07
N GLY A 52 14.77 19.51 -5.43
CA GLY A 52 15.36 20.16 -4.27
C GLY A 52 15.96 21.55 -4.53
N ILE A 53 16.26 21.90 -5.79
CA ILE A 53 16.74 23.24 -6.17
C ILE A 53 15.58 24.24 -6.31
N LEU A 54 14.35 23.75 -6.52
CA LEU A 54 13.22 24.63 -6.76
C LEU A 54 12.86 25.43 -5.50
N PRO A 55 12.57 26.74 -5.64
CA PRO A 55 11.99 27.52 -4.56
C PRO A 55 10.72 26.84 -4.00
N PRO A 56 10.52 26.80 -2.67
CA PRO A 56 9.43 26.05 -2.06
C PRO A 56 8.04 26.33 -2.63
N TYR A 57 7.73 27.60 -2.94
CA TYR A 57 6.44 27.98 -3.51
C TYR A 57 6.17 27.37 -4.89
N ILE A 58 7.23 27.21 -5.72
CA ILE A 58 7.14 26.55 -7.02
C ILE A 58 6.93 25.06 -6.82
N GLY A 59 7.74 24.44 -5.94
CA GLY A 59 7.63 23.02 -5.62
C GLY A 59 6.23 22.65 -5.11
N ILE A 60 5.67 23.45 -4.20
CA ILE A 60 4.31 23.30 -3.68
C ILE A 60 3.26 23.49 -4.80
N GLY A 61 3.43 24.47 -5.68
CA GLY A 61 2.54 24.69 -6.81
C GLY A 61 2.47 23.49 -7.76
N ILE A 62 3.63 22.93 -8.10
CA ILE A 62 3.74 21.72 -8.93
C ILE A 62 3.06 20.53 -8.23
N ALA A 63 3.37 20.30 -6.95
CA ALA A 63 2.78 19.21 -6.17
C ALA A 63 1.24 19.32 -6.15
N ASN A 64 0.70 20.49 -5.85
CA ASN A 64 -0.74 20.75 -5.83
C ASN A 64 -1.42 20.49 -7.18
N TYR A 65 -0.79 20.89 -8.28
CA TYR A 65 -1.30 20.63 -9.63
C TYR A 65 -1.42 19.13 -9.89
N PHE A 66 -0.35 18.36 -9.65
CA PHE A 66 -0.36 16.91 -9.86
C PHE A 66 -1.34 16.19 -8.93
N SER A 67 -1.42 16.59 -7.65
CA SER A 67 -2.37 16.01 -6.70
C SER A 67 -3.83 16.23 -7.13
N ARG A 68 -4.20 17.43 -7.61
CA ARG A 68 -5.55 17.70 -8.12
C ARG A 68 -5.88 16.84 -9.35
N LYS A 69 -4.94 16.75 -10.29
CA LYS A 69 -5.12 15.95 -11.52
C LYS A 69 -5.22 14.46 -11.24
N SER A 70 -4.46 13.95 -10.27
CA SER A 70 -4.52 12.57 -9.82
C SER A 70 -5.87 12.25 -9.15
N ARG A 71 -6.34 13.09 -8.22
CA ARG A 71 -7.66 12.91 -7.58
C ARG A 71 -8.81 12.91 -8.58
N ALA A 72 -8.78 13.81 -9.57
CA ALA A 72 -9.80 13.87 -10.61
C ALA A 72 -9.90 12.58 -11.46
N LYS A 73 -8.84 11.75 -11.50
CA LYS A 73 -8.83 10.46 -12.20
C LYS A 73 -9.27 9.27 -11.34
N THR A 74 -9.17 9.36 -10.02
CA THR A 74 -9.28 8.21 -9.08
C THR A 74 -10.51 8.28 -8.17
N GLY A 75 -11.11 9.46 -7.99
CA GLY A 75 -12.03 9.74 -6.88
C GLY A 75 -13.37 8.98 -6.79
N THR A 76 -13.74 8.10 -7.73
CA THR A 76 -15.00 7.34 -7.68
C THR A 76 -14.84 5.82 -7.73
N THR A 77 -13.64 5.29 -7.98
CA THR A 77 -13.42 3.85 -8.19
C THR A 77 -12.90 3.13 -6.96
N ASP A 78 -12.35 3.87 -5.98
CA ASP A 78 -11.52 3.26 -4.94
C ASP A 78 -12.33 2.57 -3.82
N GLU A 79 -13.63 2.85 -3.71
CA GLU A 79 -14.51 2.36 -2.64
C GLU A 79 -15.17 1.00 -2.93
N VAL A 80 -15.04 0.49 -4.16
CA VAL A 80 -15.68 -0.78 -4.55
C VAL A 80 -14.62 -1.86 -4.65
N PHE A 81 -14.88 -2.99 -3.99
CA PHE A 81 -14.09 -4.20 -4.18
C PHE A 81 -14.32 -4.75 -5.58
N LEU A 82 -13.27 -4.83 -6.40
CA LEU A 82 -13.39 -5.17 -7.82
C LEU A 82 -13.44 -6.67 -8.09
N GLY A 83 -13.31 -7.50 -7.05
CA GLY A 83 -13.18 -8.95 -7.13
C GLY A 83 -11.70 -9.38 -7.16
N GLU A 84 -11.45 -10.62 -6.75
CA GLU A 84 -10.09 -11.16 -6.60
C GLU A 84 -9.22 -11.07 -7.88
N GLU A 85 -9.83 -11.22 -9.05
CA GLU A 85 -9.13 -11.19 -10.35
C GLU A 85 -8.83 -9.77 -10.85
N LYS A 86 -9.31 -8.74 -10.15
CA LYS A 86 -9.13 -7.33 -10.53
C LYS A 86 -8.42 -6.51 -9.47
N GLU A 87 -8.27 -7.02 -8.26
CA GLU A 87 -7.50 -6.37 -7.19
C GLU A 87 -6.01 -6.69 -7.34
N TRP A 88 -5.21 -5.69 -7.76
CA TRP A 88 -3.78 -5.87 -8.02
C TRP A 88 -3.01 -6.45 -6.84
N LEU A 89 -3.37 -6.06 -5.61
CA LEU A 89 -2.71 -6.57 -4.40
C LEU A 89 -3.07 -8.03 -4.10
N ILE A 90 -4.30 -8.47 -4.38
CA ILE A 90 -4.66 -9.89 -4.24
C ILE A 90 -3.86 -10.72 -5.26
N ILE A 91 -3.81 -10.27 -6.52
CA ILE A 91 -3.03 -10.95 -7.57
C ILE A 91 -1.54 -11.00 -7.18
N TYR A 92 -0.97 -9.89 -6.72
CA TYR A 92 0.40 -9.83 -6.22
C TYR A 92 0.66 -10.86 -5.11
N CYS A 93 -0.23 -10.95 -4.12
CA CYS A 93 -0.06 -11.92 -3.04
C CYS A 93 -0.13 -13.37 -3.58
N LYS A 94 -1.06 -13.66 -4.48
CA LYS A 94 -1.16 -14.98 -5.14
C LYS A 94 0.11 -15.33 -5.94
N GLU A 95 0.73 -14.37 -6.61
CA GLU A 95 2.00 -14.54 -7.34
C GLU A 95 3.18 -14.81 -6.41
N ILE A 96 3.30 -14.08 -5.29
CA ILE A 96 4.33 -14.33 -4.28
C ILE A 96 4.18 -15.74 -3.70
N LEU A 97 2.95 -16.16 -3.40
CA LEU A 97 2.65 -17.48 -2.85
C LEU A 97 3.01 -18.66 -3.77
N GLN A 98 3.23 -18.42 -5.07
CA GLN A 98 3.75 -19.47 -5.97
C GLN A 98 5.22 -19.80 -5.70
N ASN A 99 5.96 -18.89 -5.05
CA ASN A 99 7.41 -18.98 -4.86
C ASN A 99 7.76 -19.17 -3.38
N GLU A 100 7.07 -18.47 -2.47
CA GLU A 100 7.31 -18.59 -1.04
C GLU A 100 6.05 -18.46 -0.19
N HIS A 101 6.04 -19.11 0.97
CA HIS A 101 4.90 -19.09 1.88
C HIS A 101 4.92 -17.86 2.80
N PHE A 102 3.80 -17.14 2.89
CA PHE A 102 3.52 -16.19 3.97
C PHE A 102 2.18 -16.50 4.59
N ASP A 103 2.09 -16.40 5.92
CA ASP A 103 0.81 -16.57 6.62
C ASP A 103 -0.09 -15.35 6.42
N TYR A 104 0.50 -14.14 6.39
CA TYR A 104 -0.25 -12.90 6.31
C TYR A 104 0.39 -11.85 5.40
N PHE A 105 -0.44 -11.18 4.62
CA PHE A 105 -0.08 -10.02 3.82
C PHE A 105 -0.83 -8.81 4.35
N ILE A 106 -0.12 -7.76 4.79
CA ILE A 106 -0.73 -6.55 5.34
C ILE A 106 -0.32 -5.36 4.49
N PHE A 107 -1.31 -4.75 3.83
CA PHE A 107 -1.10 -3.60 2.95
C PHE A 107 -2.06 -2.46 3.26
N GLY A 108 -1.81 -1.31 2.64
CA GLY A 108 -2.73 -0.19 2.56
C GLY A 108 -2.97 0.18 1.10
N HIS A 109 -2.88 1.47 0.77
CA HIS A 109 -3.00 2.00 -0.60
C HIS A 109 -4.39 1.92 -1.22
N ARG A 110 -5.16 0.84 -1.03
CA ARG A 110 -6.54 0.78 -1.54
C ARG A 110 -7.52 1.68 -0.79
N HIS A 111 -7.15 2.13 0.41
CA HIS A 111 -8.02 2.93 1.30
C HIS A 111 -9.39 2.27 1.57
N LEU A 112 -9.49 0.96 1.33
CA LEU A 112 -10.68 0.14 1.52
C LEU A 112 -10.33 -0.99 2.48
N PRO A 113 -10.98 -1.12 3.64
CA PRO A 113 -10.79 -2.25 4.53
C PRO A 113 -11.16 -3.55 3.82
N ILE A 114 -10.21 -4.47 3.65
CA ILE A 114 -10.43 -5.77 3.01
C ILE A 114 -9.79 -6.85 3.86
N GLU A 115 -10.55 -7.89 4.17
CA GLU A 115 -10.00 -9.19 4.57
C GLU A 115 -10.32 -10.21 3.48
N PHE A 116 -9.30 -10.91 3.00
CA PHE A 116 -9.44 -11.88 1.93
C PHE A 116 -8.59 -13.12 2.21
N GLU A 117 -9.23 -14.29 2.21
CA GLU A 117 -8.53 -15.57 2.31
C GLU A 117 -7.89 -15.90 0.95
N LEU A 118 -6.56 -15.94 0.88
CA LEU A 118 -5.84 -16.27 -0.35
C LEU A 118 -5.81 -17.79 -0.58
N ASN A 119 -5.75 -18.56 0.52
CA ASN A 119 -5.88 -20.01 0.60
C ASN A 119 -6.05 -20.42 2.08
N ASP A 120 -6.13 -21.72 2.37
CA ASP A 120 -6.32 -22.27 3.73
C ASP A 120 -5.25 -21.87 4.78
N ARG A 121 -4.13 -21.29 4.34
CA ARG A 121 -2.96 -20.99 5.19
C ARG A 121 -2.48 -19.54 5.07
N SER A 122 -3.10 -18.72 4.23
CA SER A 122 -2.61 -17.38 3.89
C SER A 122 -3.76 -16.38 3.77
N LYS A 123 -3.65 -15.24 4.46
CA LYS A 123 -4.67 -14.18 4.43
C LYS A 123 -4.08 -12.85 3.98
N TYR A 124 -4.81 -12.13 3.15
CA TYR A 124 -4.55 -10.74 2.78
C TYR A 124 -5.45 -9.81 3.59
N ILE A 125 -4.85 -8.78 4.19
CA ILE A 125 -5.53 -7.71 4.89
C ILE A 125 -5.11 -6.38 4.28
N ASN A 126 -6.09 -5.62 3.81
CA ASN A 126 -5.90 -4.24 3.39
C ASN A 126 -6.49 -3.28 4.42
N LEU A 127 -5.69 -2.33 4.87
CA LEU A 127 -6.13 -1.23 5.71
C LEU A 127 -6.95 -0.22 4.91
N GLY A 128 -8.06 0.22 5.49
CA GLY A 128 -8.74 1.43 5.09
C GLY A 128 -7.96 2.69 5.48
N ASP A 129 -8.61 3.83 5.32
CA ASP A 129 -8.05 5.12 5.71
C ASP A 129 -8.58 5.63 7.06
N TRP A 130 -7.84 6.57 7.64
CA TRP A 130 -8.17 7.27 8.89
C TRP A 130 -9.13 8.47 8.72
N ILE A 131 -9.76 8.63 7.55
CA ILE A 131 -10.73 9.69 7.28
C ILE A 131 -12.15 9.14 7.34
N LYS A 132 -12.36 7.93 6.81
CA LYS A 132 -13.65 7.25 6.70
C LYS A 132 -13.76 6.07 7.64
N TYR A 133 -12.71 5.23 7.70
CA TYR A 133 -12.80 3.93 8.35
C TYR A 133 -12.12 3.88 9.71
N PHE A 134 -11.07 4.66 9.93
CA PHE A 134 -10.26 4.60 11.15
C PHE A 134 -9.78 3.18 11.47
N SER A 135 -9.46 2.41 10.42
CA SER A 135 -9.08 1.00 10.55
C SER A 135 -7.62 0.81 10.93
N TYR A 136 -7.34 -0.23 11.68
CA TYR A 136 -5.99 -0.68 12.05
C TYR A 136 -5.95 -2.21 12.10
N VAL A 137 -4.75 -2.80 12.02
CA VAL A 137 -4.55 -4.23 12.28
C VAL A 137 -4.00 -4.39 13.68
N GLU A 138 -4.66 -5.22 14.47
CA GLU A 138 -4.17 -5.67 15.76
C GLU A 138 -3.70 -7.11 15.65
N LEU A 139 -2.57 -7.43 16.28
CA LEU A 139 -2.00 -8.77 16.31
C LEU A 139 -2.09 -9.33 17.73
N GLU A 140 -2.96 -10.32 17.93
CA GLU A 140 -3.10 -11.02 19.21
C GLU A 140 -2.79 -12.51 19.03
N ASN A 141 -1.89 -13.04 19.86
CA ASN A 141 -1.51 -14.46 19.84
C ASN A 141 -1.12 -15.00 18.44
N GLY A 142 -0.52 -14.15 17.61
CA GLY A 142 -0.10 -14.50 16.24
C GLY A 142 -1.20 -14.46 15.19
N ILE A 143 -2.40 -13.99 15.54
CA ILE A 143 -3.55 -13.84 14.65
C ILE A 143 -3.82 -12.34 14.45
N PRO A 144 -3.63 -11.80 13.23
CA PRO A 144 -4.02 -10.44 12.93
C PRO A 144 -5.53 -10.33 12.71
N ALA A 145 -6.11 -9.25 13.20
CA ALA A 145 -7.52 -8.89 12.98
C ALA A 145 -7.61 -7.44 12.49
N LEU A 146 -8.42 -7.19 11.46
CA LEU A 146 -8.75 -5.85 11.02
C LEU A 146 -9.80 -5.26 11.97
N LYS A 147 -9.42 -4.22 12.69
CA LYS A 147 -10.27 -3.51 13.66
C LYS A 147 -10.52 -2.08 13.21
N PHE A 148 -11.54 -1.48 13.79
CA PHE A 148 -11.96 -0.11 13.53
C PHE A 148 -11.98 0.64 14.87
N TYR A 149 -11.46 1.86 14.86
CA TYR A 149 -11.57 2.74 16.02
C TYR A 149 -12.91 3.48 15.92
N GLU A 150 -13.78 3.24 16.90
CA GLU A 150 -15.01 4.00 17.11
C GLU A 150 -14.79 4.88 18.33
N GLU A 151 -15.14 6.17 18.22
CA GLU A 151 -15.07 7.15 19.32
C GLU A 151 -16.29 7.06 20.24
#